data_AF-A0A2J6XH12-F1
#
_entry.id   AF-A0A2J6XH12-F1
#
_cell.length_a   1.000
_cell.length_b   1.000
_cell.length_c   1.000
_cell.angle_alpha   90.00
_cell.angle_beta   90.00
_cell.angle_gamma   90.00
#
_symmetry.space_group_name_H-M   'P 1'
#
loop_
_entity.id
_entity.type
_entity.pdbx_description
1 polymer ?
#
loop_
_entity_poly.entity_id
_entity_poly.type
_entity_poly.pdbx_seq_one_letter_code
_entity_poly.pdbx_strand_id
1 'polypeptide(L)'
;MGNYLNEMVVKLVIKIEKLYFEIPSSIENKSLENSLSQLSSLLEYNINRSNYLIKRPYTGLNYEALMLSDLCKALRIRMEQTKTVNISGIDYLRKRLEEFLAEVRESLGYNPNIPLIYNEGFKPDVKI
;
A
#
# COMPACT_ATOMS: atom_id res chain seq x y z
N MET A 1 -5.38 7.05 -20.53
CA MET A 1 -4.52 5.95 -19.98
C MET A 1 -4.06 6.21 -18.55
N GLY A 2 -3.56 7.41 -18.20
CA GLY A 2 -3.13 7.74 -16.82
C GLY A 2 -4.23 7.60 -15.75
N ASN A 3 -5.48 7.97 -16.08
CA ASN A 3 -6.62 7.82 -15.17
C ASN A 3 -6.89 6.36 -14.76
N TYR A 4 -6.81 5.42 -15.70
CA TYR A 4 -7.07 4.01 -15.42
C TYR A 4 -6.05 3.40 -14.46
N LEU A 5 -4.76 3.77 -14.58
CA LEU A 5 -3.72 3.30 -13.68
C LEU A 5 -3.87 3.89 -12.27
N ASN A 6 -4.18 5.19 -12.17
CA ASN A 6 -4.47 5.83 -10.88
C ASN A 6 -5.70 5.21 -10.20
N GLU A 7 -6.75 4.89 -10.95
CA GLU A 7 -7.90 4.15 -10.42
C GLU A 7 -7.51 2.77 -9.86
N MET A 8 -6.59 2.05 -10.52
CA MET A 8 -6.09 0.77 -10.03
C MET A 8 -5.25 0.93 -8.76
N VAL A 9 -4.40 1.97 -8.69
CA VAL A 9 -3.64 2.30 -7.49
C VAL A 9 -4.61 2.61 -6.34
N VAL A 10 -5.60 3.48 -6.55
CA VAL A 10 -6.62 3.83 -5.54
C VAL A 10 -7.36 2.59 -5.04
N LYS A 11 -7.83 1.72 -5.94
CA LYS A 11 -8.51 0.47 -5.55
C LYS A 11 -7.64 -0.42 -4.68
N LEU A 12 -6.36 -0.54 -5.03
CA LEU A 12 -5.43 -1.38 -4.30
C LEU A 12 -5.04 -0.77 -2.95
N VAL A 13 -4.90 0.55 -2.87
CA VAL A 13 -4.70 1.28 -1.61
C VAL A 13 -5.89 1.11 -0.67
N ILE A 14 -7.13 1.27 -1.16
CA ILE A 14 -8.34 1.00 -0.37
C ILE A 14 -8.35 -0.44 0.15
N LYS A 15 -7.95 -1.40 -0.68
CA LYS A 15 -7.82 -2.80 -0.26
C LYS A 15 -6.78 -2.97 0.85
N ILE A 16 -5.60 -2.35 0.72
CA ILE A 16 -4.55 -2.41 1.74
C ILE A 16 -5.01 -1.74 3.04
N GLU A 17 -5.72 -0.61 2.97
CA GLU A 17 -6.31 0.06 4.14
C GLU A 17 -7.37 -0.80 4.84
N LYS A 18 -8.16 -1.59 4.09
CA LYS A 18 -9.05 -2.59 4.69
C LYS A 18 -8.26 -3.67 5.45
N LEU A 19 -7.21 -4.20 4.83
CA LEU A 19 -6.35 -5.23 5.41
C LEU A 19 -5.53 -4.72 6.61
N TYR A 20 -5.23 -3.42 6.66
CA TYR A 20 -4.56 -2.77 7.79
C TYR A 20 -5.34 -2.94 9.11
N PHE A 21 -6.68 -2.93 9.09
CA PHE A 21 -7.47 -3.18 10.29
C PHE A 21 -7.44 -4.64 10.75
N GLU A 22 -6.96 -5.54 9.89
CA GLU A 22 -6.95 -6.98 10.07
C GLU A 22 -5.51 -7.53 9.88
N ILE A 23 -4.48 -6.82 10.34
CA ILE A 23 -3.07 -7.19 10.09
C ILE A 23 -2.74 -8.65 10.46
N PRO A 24 -3.08 -9.17 11.66
CA PRO A 24 -2.71 -10.56 12.00
C PRO A 24 -3.28 -11.59 11.01
N SER A 25 -4.59 -11.53 10.72
CA SER A 25 -5.25 -12.45 9.80
C SER A 25 -4.83 -12.24 8.35
N SER A 26 -4.59 -11.00 7.93
CA SER A 26 -4.17 -10.67 6.56
C SER A 26 -2.71 -11.06 6.27
N ILE A 27 -1.85 -11.09 7.29
CA ILE A 27 -0.51 -11.69 7.21
C ILE A 27 -0.64 -13.21 7.05
N GLU A 28 -1.43 -13.87 7.89
CA GLU A 28 -1.60 -15.33 7.87
C GLU A 28 -2.10 -15.84 6.52
N ASN A 29 -3.12 -15.18 5.96
CA ASN A 29 -3.69 -15.57 4.67
C ASN A 29 -2.97 -14.96 3.45
N LYS A 30 -1.83 -14.29 3.65
CA LYS A 30 -0.99 -13.65 2.62
C LYS A 30 -1.66 -12.51 1.84
N SER A 31 -2.86 -12.07 2.21
CA SER A 31 -3.59 -11.05 1.46
C SER A 31 -2.89 -9.69 1.49
N LEU A 32 -2.29 -9.31 2.61
CA LEU A 32 -1.55 -8.05 2.75
C LEU A 32 -0.22 -8.10 1.98
N GLU A 33 0.55 -9.17 2.14
CA GLU A 33 1.76 -9.49 1.36
C GLU A 33 1.47 -9.35 -0.15
N ASN A 34 0.47 -10.07 -0.65
CA ASN A 34 0.13 -10.07 -2.07
C ASN A 34 -0.34 -8.69 -2.57
N SER A 35 -1.11 -7.96 -1.76
CA SER A 35 -1.63 -6.64 -2.17
C SER A 35 -0.52 -5.59 -2.23
N LEU A 36 0.44 -5.63 -1.30
CA LEU A 36 1.63 -4.77 -1.31
C LEU A 36 2.57 -5.09 -2.47
N SER A 37 2.79 -6.38 -2.76
CA SER A 37 3.56 -6.82 -3.93
C SER A 37 2.93 -6.35 -5.24
N GLN A 38 1.60 -6.50 -5.38
CA GLN A 38 0.86 -5.98 -6.52
C GLN A 38 0.98 -4.45 -6.65
N LEU A 39 0.97 -3.72 -5.53
CA LEU A 39 1.09 -2.27 -5.53
C LEU A 39 2.48 -1.86 -5.99
N SER A 40 3.53 -2.52 -5.50
CA SER A 40 4.90 -2.32 -5.95
C SER A 40 5.01 -2.43 -7.48
N SER A 41 4.53 -3.53 -8.06
CA SER A 41 4.59 -3.75 -9.52
C SER A 41 3.81 -2.69 -10.30
N LEU A 42 2.65 -2.27 -9.78
CA LEU A 42 1.83 -1.24 -10.43
C LEU A 42 2.53 0.14 -10.40
N LEU A 43 3.17 0.49 -9.28
CA LEU A 43 3.92 1.73 -9.13
C LEU A 43 5.20 1.73 -9.99
N GLU A 44 5.92 0.62 -10.07
CA GLU A 44 7.08 0.45 -10.95
C GLU A 44 6.72 0.64 -12.43
N TYR A 45 5.60 0.04 -12.86
CA TYR A 45 5.10 0.23 -14.22
C TYR A 45 4.77 1.70 -14.53
N ASN A 46 4.27 2.45 -13.55
CA ASN A 46 3.99 3.88 -13.68
C ASN A 46 5.29 4.67 -13.93
N ILE A 47 6.34 4.41 -13.14
CA ILE A 47 7.66 5.04 -13.24
C ILE A 47 8.26 4.85 -14.65
N ASN A 48 8.15 3.65 -15.22
CA ASN A 48 8.74 3.33 -16.52
C ASN A 48 7.98 3.91 -17.72
N ARG A 49 6.72 4.32 -17.54
CA ARG A 49 5.86 4.82 -18.63
C ARG A 49 5.70 6.35 -18.62
N SER A 50 5.93 7.02 -17.49
CA SER A 50 5.86 8.48 -17.40
C SER A 50 7.15 9.14 -17.94
N ASN A 51 7.24 9.33 -19.25
CA ASN A 51 8.31 10.13 -19.90
C ASN A 51 8.26 11.64 -19.59
N TYR A 52 7.36 12.09 -18.71
CA TYR A 52 7.19 13.50 -18.37
C TYR A 52 7.94 13.84 -17.08
N LEU A 53 8.84 14.82 -17.17
CA LEU A 53 9.71 15.40 -16.14
C LEU A 53 8.96 16.10 -14.98
N ILE A 54 7.70 15.75 -14.74
CA ILE A 54 6.86 16.33 -13.69
C ILE A 54 7.10 15.53 -12.42
N LYS A 55 7.41 16.25 -11.33
CA LYS A 55 7.62 15.79 -9.95
C LYS A 55 6.93 14.43 -9.70
N ARG A 56 7.73 13.36 -9.73
CA ARG A 56 7.23 11.97 -9.75
C ARG A 56 6.58 11.64 -8.40
N PRO A 57 5.24 11.50 -8.33
CA PRO A 57 4.55 11.30 -7.05
C PRO A 57 5.04 10.03 -6.35
N TYR A 58 5.41 9.00 -7.11
CA TYR A 58 5.64 7.65 -6.59
C TYR A 58 7.10 7.21 -6.46
N THR A 59 8.07 8.13 -6.52
CA THR A 59 9.49 7.75 -6.45
C THR A 59 9.80 7.12 -5.09
N GLY A 60 10.29 5.88 -5.07
CA GLY A 60 10.61 5.16 -3.84
C GLY A 60 9.43 4.39 -3.23
N LEU A 61 8.19 4.76 -3.56
CA LEU A 61 6.99 4.08 -3.04
C LEU A 61 6.83 2.66 -3.58
N ASN A 62 7.34 2.36 -4.78
CA ASN A 62 7.39 0.98 -5.29
C ASN A 62 8.30 0.11 -4.41
N TYR A 63 9.51 0.60 -4.09
CA TYR A 63 10.45 -0.13 -3.25
C TYR A 63 9.94 -0.28 -1.82
N GLU A 64 9.33 0.77 -1.26
CA GLU A 64 8.73 0.70 0.08
C GLU A 64 7.58 -0.34 0.13
N ALA A 65 6.70 -0.36 -0.88
CA ALA A 65 5.65 -1.37 -0.98
C ALA A 65 6.23 -2.79 -1.02
N LEU A 66 7.33 -3.01 -1.76
CA LEU A 66 8.01 -4.30 -1.82
C LEU A 66 8.63 -4.69 -0.47
N MET A 67 9.30 -3.76 0.20
CA MET A 67 9.88 -4.00 1.54
C MET A 67 8.81 -4.35 2.57
N LEU A 68 7.67 -3.66 2.55
CA LEU A 68 6.53 -3.98 3.41
C LEU A 68 5.93 -5.35 3.09
N SER A 69 5.87 -5.74 1.81
CA SER A 69 5.47 -7.09 1.39
C SER A 69 6.41 -8.15 1.95
N ASP A 70 7.72 -7.96 1.82
CA ASP A 70 8.72 -8.90 2.34
C ASP A 70 8.71 -8.97 3.88
N LEU A 71 8.45 -7.85 4.55
CA LEU A 71 8.22 -7.83 5.99
C LEU A 71 6.99 -8.66 6.39
N CYS A 72 5.87 -8.52 5.68
CA CYS A 72 4.68 -9.35 5.91
C CYS A 72 5.01 -10.85 5.78
N LYS A 73 5.75 -11.21 4.72
CA LYS A 73 6.21 -12.59 4.49
C LYS A 73 7.10 -13.11 5.63
N ALA A 74 8.05 -12.30 6.10
CA ALA A 74 8.94 -12.66 7.20
C ALA A 74 8.16 -12.86 8.52
N LEU A 75 7.20 -11.98 8.81
CA LEU A 75 6.33 -12.10 9.98
C LEU A 75 5.49 -13.37 9.92
N ARG A 76 4.87 -13.66 8.75
CA ARG A 76 4.10 -14.89 8.53
C ARG A 76 4.95 -16.14 8.80
N ILE A 77 6.14 -16.24 8.20
CA ILE A 77 7.04 -17.39 8.38
C ILE A 77 7.38 -17.57 9.87
N ARG A 78 7.68 -16.48 10.58
CA ARG A 78 7.95 -16.53 12.02
C ARG A 78 6.74 -16.98 12.83
N MET A 79 5.54 -16.50 12.50
CA MET A 79 4.29 -16.93 13.15
C MET A 79 4.05 -18.42 12.90
N GLU A 80 4.28 -18.91 11.67
CA GLU A 80 4.14 -20.32 11.31
C GLU A 80 5.13 -21.22 12.06
N GLN A 81 6.37 -20.76 12.27
CA GLN A 81 7.41 -21.47 13.01
C GLN A 81 7.16 -21.51 14.52
N THR A 82 6.79 -20.37 15.10
CA THR A 82 6.63 -20.23 16.55
C THR A 82 5.25 -20.61 17.05
N LYS A 83 4.25 -20.70 16.14
CA LYS A 83 2.82 -20.85 16.46
C LYS A 83 2.28 -19.74 17.37
N THR A 84 2.92 -18.58 17.34
CA THR A 84 2.55 -17.41 18.14
C THR A 84 2.55 -16.15 17.29
N VAL A 85 1.70 -15.18 17.65
CA VAL A 85 1.65 -13.87 16.99
C VAL A 85 2.88 -13.05 17.41
N ASN A 86 3.64 -12.54 16.44
CA ASN A 86 4.77 -11.65 16.69
C ASN A 86 4.27 -10.21 16.87
N ILE A 87 3.78 -9.88 18.07
CA ILE A 87 3.16 -8.59 18.39
C ILE A 87 4.08 -7.42 18.06
N SER A 88 5.33 -7.43 18.53
CA SER A 88 6.29 -6.34 18.28
C SER A 88 6.59 -6.14 16.79
N GLY A 89 6.63 -7.23 16.02
CA GLY A 89 6.84 -7.17 14.58
C GLY A 89 5.62 -6.60 13.84
N ILE A 90 4.42 -6.94 14.31
CA ILE A 90 3.15 -6.41 13.80
C ILE A 90 3.01 -4.92 14.12
N ASP A 91 3.37 -4.49 15.33
CA ASP A 91 3.33 -3.07 15.71
C ASP A 91 4.30 -2.24 14.86
N TYR A 92 5.50 -2.77 14.61
CA TYR A 92 6.45 -2.15 13.70
C TYR A 92 5.92 -2.05 12.26
N LEU A 93 5.35 -3.15 11.73
CA LEU A 93 4.71 -3.15 10.41
C LEU A 93 3.59 -2.11 10.34
N ARG A 94 2.73 -2.05 11.37
CA ARG A 94 1.58 -1.14 11.43
C ARG A 94 2.03 0.31 11.28
N LYS A 95 3.02 0.73 12.07
CA LYS A 95 3.57 2.09 12.01
C LYS A 95 4.13 2.41 10.61
N ARG A 96 4.93 1.50 10.05
CA ARG A 96 5.52 1.69 8.72
C ARG A 96 4.46 1.75 7.62
N LEU A 97 3.43 0.92 7.73
CA LEU A 97 2.32 0.88 6.78
C LEU A 97 1.47 2.17 6.84
N GLU A 98 1.26 2.74 8.03
CA GLU A 98 0.58 4.05 8.18
C GLU A 98 1.34 5.18 7.49
N GLU A 99 2.65 5.28 7.73
CA GLU A 99 3.54 6.26 7.10
C GLU A 99 3.49 6.12 5.57
N PHE A 100 3.68 4.90 5.07
CA PHE A 100 3.62 4.60 3.64
C PHE A 100 2.25 4.95 3.02
N LEU A 101 1.14 4.58 3.65
CA LEU A 101 -0.19 4.89 3.14
C LEU A 101 -0.46 6.39 3.13
N ALA A 102 0.08 7.16 4.09
CA ALA A 102 -0.01 8.62 4.09
C ALA A 102 0.70 9.22 2.87
N GLU A 103 1.94 8.78 2.59
CA GLU A 103 2.71 9.22 1.42
C GLU A 103 2.04 8.86 0.10
N VAL A 104 1.48 7.65 -0.01
CA VAL A 104 0.74 7.22 -1.21
C VAL A 104 -0.51 8.09 -1.42
N ARG A 105 -1.25 8.41 -0.36
CA ARG A 105 -2.43 9.29 -0.43
C ARG A 105 -2.06 10.71 -0.87
N GLU A 106 -1.00 11.28 -0.31
CA GLU A 106 -0.48 12.59 -0.71
C GLU A 106 -0.08 12.60 -2.19
N SER A 107 0.60 11.54 -2.64
CA SER A 107 1.03 11.35 -4.03
C SER A 107 -0.15 11.22 -5.01
N LEU A 108 -1.27 10.71 -4.54
CA LEU A 108 -2.54 10.63 -5.27
C LEU A 108 -3.35 11.93 -5.20
N GLY A 109 -2.91 12.94 -4.44
CA GLY A 109 -3.62 14.21 -4.25
C GLY A 109 -4.74 14.17 -3.19
N TYR A 110 -4.75 13.16 -2.32
CA TYR A 110 -5.69 13.02 -1.21
C TYR A 110 -5.11 13.56 0.10
N ASN A 111 -5.98 13.76 1.10
CA ASN A 111 -5.54 14.07 2.44
C ASN A 111 -4.75 12.88 3.04
N PRO A 112 -3.46 13.05 3.41
CA PRO A 112 -2.64 11.95 3.91
C PRO A 112 -3.09 11.40 5.26
N ASN A 113 -3.94 12.12 6.00
CA ASN A 113 -4.42 11.70 7.32
C ASN A 113 -5.78 11.00 7.27
N ILE A 114 -6.46 10.98 6.12
CA ILE A 114 -7.80 10.40 5.99
C ILE A 114 -7.70 9.17 5.08
N PRO A 115 -7.91 7.95 5.61
CA PRO A 115 -7.89 6.75 4.77
C PRO A 115 -8.91 6.84 3.63
N LEU A 116 -8.53 6.36 2.44
CA LEU A 116 -9.38 6.35 1.26
C LEU A 116 -10.65 5.54 1.46
N ILE A 117 -10.62 4.48 2.28
CA ILE A 117 -11.81 3.73 2.66
C ILE A 117 -12.91 4.60 3.31
N TYR A 118 -12.54 5.63 4.07
CA TYR A 118 -13.51 6.58 4.65
C TYR A 118 -14.04 7.58 3.62
N ASN A 119 -13.35 7.70 2.49
CA ASN A 119 -13.72 8.57 1.37
C ASN A 119 -14.44 7.81 0.25
N GLU A 120 -14.94 6.57 0.46
CA GLU A 120 -15.63 5.77 -0.57
C GLU A 120 -16.88 6.46 -1.19
N GLY A 121 -17.35 7.59 -0.63
CA GLY A 121 -18.34 8.48 -1.25
C GLY A 121 -17.80 9.51 -2.26
N PHE A 122 -16.48 9.62 -2.43
CA PHE A 122 -15.83 10.66 -3.24
C PHE A 122 -15.47 10.11 -4.63
N LYS A 123 -16.24 10.51 -5.65
CA LYS A 123 -15.79 10.36 -7.05
C LYS A 123 -14.51 11.17 -7.21
N PRO A 124 -13.44 10.63 -7.82
CA PRO A 124 -12.26 11.40 -8.09
C PRO A 124 -12.62 12.42 -9.18
N ASP A 125 -13.01 13.62 -8.78
CA ASP A 125 -12.87 14.80 -9.63
C ASP A 125 -11.37 15.05 -9.76
N VAL A 126 -10.77 14.29 -10.67
CA VAL A 126 -9.44 14.57 -11.21
C VAL A 126 -9.55 15.91 -11.92
N LYS A 127 -9.29 17.01 -11.20
CA LYS A 127 -9.08 18.30 -11.84
C LYS A 127 -7.79 18.22 -12.65
N ILE A 128 -7.98 18.29 -13.96
CA ILE A 128 -6.97 18.46 -15.02
C ILE A 128 -6.14 19.71 -14.73
#